data_AF-A0A7X6PEP9-F1
#
_entry.id   AF-A0A7X6PEP9-F1
#
_cell.length_a   1.000
_cell.length_b   1.000
_cell.length_c   1.000
_cell.angle_alpha   90.00
_cell.angle_beta   90.00
_cell.angle_gamma   90.00
#
_symmetry.space_group_name_H-M   'P 1'
#
loop_
_entity.id
_entity.type
_entity.pdbx_description
1 polymer ?
#
loop_
_entity_poly.entity_id
_entity_poly.type
_entity_poly.pdbx_seq_one_letter_code
_entity_poly.pdbx_strand_id
1 'polypeptide(L)'
;SLAEVNTVNWSNLFFSLSNRFPDLVLNAYIYSFGQTNKTVGFIPMYLKSGRRLKDVFKQLYHTEKPFENKEFQSLFGMHIKRACELGNIGLHALQPENLKKYMGENKNLLINNDEQILIYQSYKTWLIAMISKNKEQITDYTIELAGLLLRYRGNAKGTTGKNLIEKDLFGATSKKGFINALTEMIADLSDSDLERLKKLKDEVHLMTNEEFRYFSTLLKFDYVFAEKKS
;
A
#
# COMPACT_ATOMS: atom_id res chain seq x y z
N SER A 1 -34.92 -29.85 0.09
CA SER A 1 -33.46 -29.77 0.23
C SER A 1 -33.13 -28.41 0.81
N LEU A 2 -32.27 -28.33 1.83
CA LEU A 2 -31.70 -27.04 2.23
C LEU A 2 -30.76 -26.60 1.11
N ALA A 3 -31.07 -25.47 0.46
CA ALA A 3 -30.17 -24.88 -0.52
C ALA A 3 -28.91 -24.42 0.23
N GLU A 4 -27.79 -25.10 -0.01
CA GLU A 4 -26.49 -24.69 0.50
C GLU A 4 -26.01 -23.49 -0.32
N VAL A 5 -25.95 -22.32 0.32
CA VAL A 5 -25.43 -21.11 -0.32
C VAL A 5 -23.92 -21.05 -0.03
N ASN A 6 -23.12 -21.38 -1.04
CA ASN A 6 -21.68 -21.23 -0.96
C ASN A 6 -21.30 -19.76 -0.72
N THR A 7 -20.53 -19.51 0.34
CA THR A 7 -20.00 -18.17 0.61
C THR A 7 -18.87 -17.84 -0.36
N VAL A 8 -18.75 -16.55 -0.69
CA VAL A 8 -17.69 -16.05 -1.57
C VAL A 8 -16.93 -14.97 -0.79
N ASN A 9 -15.61 -14.94 -0.95
CA ASN A 9 -14.81 -13.82 -0.43
C ASN A 9 -15.35 -12.51 -1.01
N TRP A 10 -15.60 -11.52 -0.13
CA TRP A 10 -16.29 -10.31 -0.52
C TRP A 10 -15.50 -9.46 -1.52
N SER A 11 -14.16 -9.47 -1.48
CA SER A 11 -13.35 -8.71 -2.44
C SER A 11 -13.39 -9.34 -3.83
N ASN A 12 -13.43 -10.68 -3.94
CA ASN A 12 -13.68 -11.37 -5.21
C ASN A 12 -15.03 -10.96 -5.82
N LEU A 13 -16.09 -10.90 -5.00
CA LEU A 13 -17.40 -10.42 -5.43
C LEU A 13 -17.30 -8.96 -5.87
N PHE A 14 -16.63 -8.11 -5.09
CA PHE A 14 -16.43 -6.70 -5.41
C PHE A 14 -15.72 -6.50 -6.75
N PHE A 15 -14.61 -7.21 -7.01
CA PHE A 15 -13.88 -7.10 -8.28
C PHE A 15 -14.68 -7.66 -9.46
N SER A 16 -15.43 -8.74 -9.25
CA SER A 16 -16.33 -9.28 -10.29
C SER A 16 -17.40 -8.26 -10.69
N LEU A 17 -18.02 -7.61 -9.71
CA LEU A 17 -18.98 -6.51 -9.94
C LEU A 17 -18.31 -5.30 -10.59
N SER A 18 -17.11 -4.93 -10.13
CA SER A 18 -16.33 -3.81 -10.67
C SER A 18 -15.94 -3.99 -12.13
N ASN A 19 -15.66 -5.23 -12.55
CA ASN A 19 -15.35 -5.53 -13.94
C ASN A 19 -16.58 -5.43 -14.84
N ARG A 20 -17.76 -5.78 -14.32
CA ARG A 20 -19.02 -5.77 -15.08
C ARG A 20 -19.71 -4.40 -15.10
N PHE A 21 -19.62 -3.64 -14.00
CA PHE A 21 -20.32 -2.37 -13.80
C PHE A 21 -19.37 -1.30 -13.22
N PRO A 22 -18.28 -0.93 -13.92
CA PRO A 22 -17.20 -0.12 -13.36
C PRO A 22 -17.63 1.28 -12.91
N ASP A 23 -18.59 1.93 -13.57
CA ASP A 23 -19.03 3.29 -13.22
C ASP A 23 -20.25 3.32 -12.29
N LEU A 24 -20.75 2.16 -11.85
CA LEU A 24 -21.92 2.07 -10.98
C LEU A 24 -21.56 2.29 -9.50
N VAL A 25 -22.39 3.06 -8.81
CA VAL A 25 -22.45 3.05 -7.34
C VAL A 25 -23.62 2.15 -6.92
N LEU A 26 -23.31 0.99 -6.37
CA LEU A 26 -24.31 0.00 -5.96
C LEU A 26 -24.67 0.20 -4.49
N ASN A 27 -25.92 0.52 -4.19
CA ASN A 27 -26.42 0.58 -2.81
C ASN A 27 -26.78 -0.82 -2.33
N ALA A 28 -25.86 -1.48 -1.62
CA ALA A 28 -26.04 -2.84 -1.15
C ALA A 28 -26.65 -2.85 0.27
N TYR A 29 -27.63 -3.73 0.50
CA TYR A 29 -28.12 -4.01 1.84
C TYR A 29 -27.28 -5.13 2.46
N ILE A 30 -26.53 -4.81 3.52
CA ILE A 30 -25.58 -5.72 4.16
C ILE A 30 -26.13 -6.21 5.49
N TYR A 31 -26.13 -7.53 5.66
CA TYR A 31 -26.47 -8.21 6.90
C TYR A 31 -25.65 -9.50 7.08
N SER A 32 -25.52 -9.95 8.32
CA SER A 32 -24.95 -11.24 8.68
C SER A 32 -26.08 -12.19 9.03
N PHE A 33 -26.10 -13.36 8.37
CA PHE A 33 -27.06 -14.43 8.62
C PHE A 33 -26.44 -15.46 9.56
N GLY A 34 -27.08 -15.71 10.71
CA GLY A 34 -26.59 -16.62 11.75
C GLY A 34 -27.66 -16.89 12.80
N GLN A 35 -27.29 -17.42 13.97
CA GLN A 35 -28.25 -17.66 15.06
C GLN A 35 -28.97 -16.38 15.51
N THR A 36 -28.30 -15.24 15.44
CA THR A 36 -28.92 -13.91 15.56
C THR A 36 -28.48 -13.08 14.38
N ASN A 37 -29.43 -12.69 13.53
CA ASN A 37 -29.16 -11.85 12.38
C ASN A 37 -28.67 -10.48 12.83
N LYS A 38 -27.63 -9.96 12.16
CA LYS A 38 -27.11 -8.60 12.40
C LYS A 38 -27.24 -7.79 11.13
N THR A 39 -28.01 -6.71 11.18
CA THR A 39 -28.15 -5.76 10.08
C THR A 39 -27.12 -4.66 10.20
N VAL A 40 -26.39 -4.38 9.12
CA VAL A 40 -25.57 -3.17 8.99
C VAL A 40 -26.40 -2.06 8.36
N GLY A 41 -27.15 -2.39 7.31
CA GLY A 41 -28.00 -1.45 6.57
C GLY A 41 -27.53 -1.26 5.12
N PHE A 42 -27.92 -0.15 4.51
CA PHE A 42 -27.52 0.21 3.16
C PHE A 42 -26.13 0.84 3.15
N ILE A 43 -25.22 0.26 2.36
CA ILE A 43 -23.86 0.76 2.17
C ILE A 43 -23.62 0.99 0.67
N PRO A 44 -23.22 2.20 0.25
CA PRO A 44 -22.85 2.46 -1.13
C PRO A 44 -21.51 1.78 -1.47
N MET A 45 -21.48 1.07 -2.60
CA MET A 45 -20.29 0.41 -3.14
C MET A 45 -19.84 1.13 -4.41
N TYR A 46 -18.67 1.78 -4.34
CA TYR A 46 -18.06 2.51 -5.45
C TYR A 46 -17.22 1.57 -6.31
N LEU A 47 -17.88 0.86 -7.25
CA LEU A 47 -17.27 -0.20 -8.06
C LEU A 47 -16.09 0.28 -8.92
N LYS A 48 -16.05 1.57 -9.26
CA LYS A 48 -14.91 2.20 -9.95
C LYS A 48 -13.57 2.00 -9.23
N SER A 49 -13.61 1.83 -7.91
CA SER A 49 -12.43 1.58 -7.08
C SER A 49 -11.73 0.26 -7.44
N GLY A 50 -12.49 -0.79 -7.76
CA GLY A 50 -11.93 -2.09 -8.12
C GLY A 50 -11.25 -2.04 -9.48
N ARG A 51 -11.87 -1.34 -10.43
CA ARG A 51 -11.27 -1.07 -11.75
C ARG A 51 -9.97 -0.25 -11.61
N ARG A 52 -9.97 0.78 -10.76
CA ARG A 52 -8.79 1.61 -10.48
C ARG A 52 -7.60 0.76 -10.00
N LEU A 53 -7.81 -0.18 -9.07
CA LEU A 53 -6.73 -1.06 -8.59
C LEU A 53 -6.19 -1.96 -9.71
N LYS A 54 -7.06 -2.53 -10.53
CA LYS A 54 -6.65 -3.34 -11.68
C LYS A 54 -5.84 -2.53 -12.68
N ASP A 55 -6.25 -1.31 -12.99
CA ASP A 55 -5.55 -0.42 -13.92
C ASP A 55 -4.18 0.01 -13.35
N VAL A 56 -4.09 0.31 -12.05
CA VAL A 56 -2.81 0.60 -11.37
C VAL A 56 -1.87 -0.60 -11.49
N PHE A 57 -2.35 -1.79 -11.17
CA PHE A 57 -1.54 -3.01 -11.25
C PHE A 57 -1.02 -3.25 -12.67
N LYS A 58 -1.89 -3.12 -13.67
CA LYS A 58 -1.50 -3.26 -15.08
C LYS A 58 -0.38 -2.29 -15.45
N GLN A 59 -0.46 -1.04 -14.99
CA GLN A 59 0.57 -0.04 -15.26
C GLN A 59 1.89 -0.37 -14.57
N LEU A 60 1.84 -0.84 -13.32
CA LEU A 60 3.05 -1.17 -12.55
C LEU A 60 3.79 -2.42 -13.04
N TYR A 61 3.07 -3.43 -13.52
CA TYR A 61 3.65 -4.75 -13.80
C TYR A 61 3.49 -5.18 -15.26
N HIS A 62 2.90 -4.33 -16.11
CA HIS A 62 2.64 -4.60 -17.53
C HIS A 62 1.89 -5.92 -17.80
N THR A 63 1.07 -6.36 -16.83
CA THR A 63 0.28 -7.59 -16.91
C THR A 63 -0.98 -7.46 -16.06
N GLU A 64 -2.02 -8.22 -16.42
CA GLU A 64 -3.24 -8.35 -15.62
C GLU A 64 -3.40 -9.76 -15.01
N LYS A 65 -2.52 -10.71 -15.35
CA LYS A 65 -2.70 -12.14 -15.04
C LYS A 65 -2.96 -12.41 -13.55
N PRO A 66 -2.21 -11.83 -12.58
CA PRO A 66 -2.52 -12.04 -11.17
C PRO A 66 -3.92 -11.54 -10.79
N PHE A 67 -4.36 -10.41 -11.34
CA PHE A 67 -5.70 -9.86 -11.09
C PHE A 67 -6.85 -10.71 -11.66
N GLU A 68 -6.58 -11.69 -12.53
CA GLU A 68 -7.57 -12.66 -13.02
C GLU A 68 -7.78 -13.83 -12.02
N ASN A 69 -6.85 -14.02 -11.08
CA ASN A 69 -6.92 -15.05 -10.05
C ASN A 69 -7.69 -14.56 -8.81
N LYS A 70 -8.66 -15.35 -8.34
CA LYS A 70 -9.45 -15.10 -7.12
C LYS A 70 -8.61 -15.07 -5.85
N GLU A 71 -7.55 -15.87 -5.75
CA GLU A 71 -6.65 -15.87 -4.59
C GLU A 71 -5.92 -14.53 -4.46
N PHE A 72 -5.43 -13.99 -5.58
CA PHE A 72 -4.79 -12.68 -5.60
C PHE A 72 -5.78 -11.54 -5.30
N GLN A 73 -6.99 -11.58 -5.88
CA GLN A 73 -8.06 -10.64 -5.56
C GLN A 73 -8.41 -10.67 -4.06
N SER A 74 -8.35 -11.86 -3.43
CA SER A 74 -8.62 -12.06 -2.00
C SER A 74 -7.55 -11.45 -1.08
N LEU A 75 -6.39 -11.05 -1.61
CA LEU A 75 -5.38 -10.29 -0.85
C LEU A 75 -5.84 -8.86 -0.55
N PHE A 76 -6.75 -8.32 -1.37
CA PHE A 76 -7.35 -7.01 -1.15
C PHE A 76 -8.59 -7.12 -0.28
N GLY A 77 -8.88 -6.02 0.40
CA GLY A 77 -10.04 -5.91 1.27
C GLY A 77 -9.70 -6.18 2.72
N MET A 78 -10.13 -5.26 3.58
CA MET A 78 -10.17 -5.51 5.02
C MET A 78 -11.35 -6.41 5.38
N HIS A 79 -11.45 -6.81 6.65
CA HIS A 79 -12.64 -7.50 7.13
C HIS A 79 -13.93 -6.71 6.83
N ILE A 80 -14.95 -7.38 6.28
CA ILE A 80 -16.16 -6.72 5.74
C ILE A 80 -16.86 -5.80 6.74
N LYS A 81 -16.91 -6.19 8.03
CA LYS A 81 -17.47 -5.32 9.09
C LYS A 81 -16.73 -3.97 9.14
N ARG A 82 -15.40 -4.00 9.08
CA ARG A 82 -14.58 -2.79 9.13
C ARG A 82 -14.71 -1.96 7.86
N ALA A 83 -14.86 -2.61 6.70
CA ALA A 83 -15.19 -1.94 5.45
C ALA A 83 -16.52 -1.18 5.56
N CYS A 84 -17.55 -1.79 6.14
CA CYS A 84 -18.84 -1.13 6.35
C CYS A 84 -18.79 0.05 7.33
N GLU A 85 -17.93 -0.02 8.36
CA GLU A 85 -17.75 1.08 9.33
C GLU A 85 -17.19 2.37 8.68
N LEU A 86 -16.64 2.29 7.46
CA LEU A 86 -16.23 3.47 6.67
C LEU A 86 -17.43 4.24 6.09
N GLY A 87 -18.65 3.69 6.19
CA GLY A 87 -19.87 4.25 5.60
C GLY A 87 -19.99 4.07 4.08
N ASN A 88 -18.97 3.53 3.43
CA ASN A 88 -18.98 3.13 2.01
C ASN A 88 -17.91 2.07 1.73
N ILE A 89 -18.13 1.28 0.68
CA ILE A 89 -17.13 0.32 0.18
C ILE A 89 -16.52 0.90 -1.10
N GLY A 90 -15.33 1.47 -0.96
CA GLY A 90 -14.52 2.01 -2.05
C GLY A 90 -13.04 1.67 -1.87
N LEU A 91 -12.15 2.52 -2.38
CA LEU A 91 -10.71 2.25 -2.38
C LEU A 91 -10.14 2.00 -0.97
N HIS A 92 -10.58 2.76 0.05
CA HIS A 92 -10.15 2.53 1.43
C HIS A 92 -10.55 1.15 1.96
N ALA A 93 -11.76 0.67 1.65
CA ALA A 93 -12.23 -0.65 2.06
C ALA A 93 -11.41 -1.79 1.42
N LEU A 94 -10.86 -1.56 0.23
CA LEU A 94 -10.03 -2.52 -0.51
C LEU A 94 -8.57 -2.60 0.00
N GLN A 95 -8.24 -1.92 1.11
CA GLN A 95 -6.94 -2.04 1.74
C GLN A 95 -6.63 -3.51 2.06
N PRO A 96 -5.48 -4.06 1.63
CA PRO A 96 -5.05 -5.39 2.06
C PRO A 96 -4.97 -5.46 3.60
N GLU A 97 -5.64 -6.44 4.20
CA GLU A 97 -5.84 -6.49 5.66
C GLU A 97 -4.53 -6.41 6.46
N ASN A 98 -3.51 -7.13 6.00
CA ASN A 98 -2.23 -7.22 6.68
C ASN A 98 -1.30 -6.02 6.42
N LEU A 99 -1.63 -5.13 5.47
CA LEU A 99 -0.82 -3.96 5.16
C LEU A 99 -0.70 -3.00 6.35
N LYS A 100 -1.75 -2.88 7.17
CA LYS A 100 -1.77 -1.99 8.35
C LYS A 100 -0.64 -2.27 9.33
N LYS A 101 -0.17 -3.53 9.41
CA LYS A 101 0.95 -3.96 10.29
C LYS A 101 2.31 -3.36 9.88
N TYR A 102 2.39 -2.75 8.71
CA TYR A 102 3.59 -2.09 8.20
C TYR A 102 3.45 -0.55 8.21
N MET A 103 2.28 -0.04 8.58
CA MET A 103 1.99 1.39 8.66
C MET A 103 2.24 1.87 10.08
N GLY A 104 3.43 2.42 10.34
CA GLY A 104 3.80 3.00 11.65
C GLY A 104 4.39 2.01 12.66
N GLU A 105 4.54 0.74 12.29
CA GLU A 105 5.34 -0.24 13.05
C GLU A 105 6.72 -0.42 12.41
N ASN A 106 7.76 -0.63 13.22
CA ASN A 106 9.07 -1.00 12.72
C ASN A 106 9.14 -2.48 12.32
N LYS A 107 8.29 -2.87 11.36
CA LYS A 107 8.24 -4.21 10.78
C LYS A 107 8.61 -4.17 9.31
N ASN A 108 9.47 -5.10 8.88
CA ASN A 108 9.86 -5.24 7.47
C ASN A 108 9.01 -6.31 6.80
N LEU A 109 8.71 -6.09 5.51
CA LEU A 109 8.08 -7.10 4.68
C LEU A 109 9.11 -8.18 4.32
N LEU A 110 8.78 -9.44 4.56
CA LEU A 110 9.62 -10.55 4.14
C LEU A 110 9.27 -10.91 2.70
N ILE A 111 10.20 -10.71 1.77
CA ILE A 111 10.02 -11.07 0.36
C ILE A 111 11.00 -12.19 0.07
N ASN A 112 10.59 -13.46 0.14
CA ASN A 112 11.50 -14.61 -0.05
C ASN A 112 11.01 -15.63 -1.10
N ASN A 113 9.74 -15.59 -1.49
CA ASN A 113 9.13 -16.48 -2.47
C ASN A 113 8.09 -15.75 -3.34
N ASP A 114 7.48 -16.46 -4.28
CA ASP A 114 6.51 -15.90 -5.23
C ASP A 114 5.22 -15.41 -4.54
N GLU A 115 4.76 -16.11 -3.50
CA GLU A 115 3.60 -15.70 -2.71
C GLU A 115 3.82 -14.34 -2.05
N GLN A 116 4.99 -14.13 -1.42
CA GLN A 116 5.34 -12.85 -0.82
C GLN A 116 5.55 -11.76 -1.86
N ILE A 117 5.98 -12.10 -3.08
CA ILE A 117 6.02 -11.16 -4.20
C ILE A 117 4.58 -10.72 -4.54
N LEU A 118 3.61 -11.63 -4.64
CA LEU A 118 2.22 -11.28 -4.88
C LEU A 118 1.62 -10.42 -3.75
N ILE A 119 1.96 -10.72 -2.49
CA ILE A 119 1.57 -9.90 -1.33
C ILE A 119 2.15 -8.50 -1.46
N TYR A 120 3.46 -8.36 -1.70
CA TYR A 120 4.11 -7.06 -1.96
C TYR A 120 3.43 -6.32 -3.11
N GLN A 121 3.12 -7.00 -4.22
CA GLN A 121 2.47 -6.39 -5.38
C GLN A 121 1.08 -5.87 -5.05
N SER A 122 0.28 -6.60 -4.26
CA SER A 122 -1.03 -6.15 -3.80
C SER A 122 -0.93 -4.90 -2.92
N TYR A 123 0.04 -4.86 -2.00
CA TYR A 123 0.30 -3.72 -1.12
C TYR A 123 0.73 -2.49 -1.91
N LYS A 124 1.73 -2.63 -2.77
CA LYS A 124 2.24 -1.55 -3.63
C LYS A 124 1.14 -1.00 -4.54
N THR A 125 0.33 -1.87 -5.13
CA THR A 125 -0.81 -1.46 -5.97
C THR A 125 -1.79 -0.58 -5.20
N TRP A 126 -2.18 -1.00 -4.00
CA TRP A 126 -3.11 -0.22 -3.18
C TRP A 126 -2.50 1.11 -2.71
N LEU A 127 -1.24 1.11 -2.26
CA LEU A 127 -0.54 2.33 -1.83
C LEU A 127 -0.44 3.35 -2.97
N ILE A 128 -0.02 2.92 -4.16
CA ILE A 128 0.04 3.79 -5.35
C ILE A 128 -1.34 4.31 -5.73
N ALA A 129 -2.37 3.47 -5.63
CA ALA A 129 -3.75 3.89 -5.88
C ALA A 129 -4.23 4.95 -4.87
N MET A 130 -3.76 4.91 -3.63
CA MET A 130 -4.10 5.89 -2.60
C MET A 130 -3.34 7.21 -2.75
N ILE A 131 -2.04 7.16 -3.06
CA ILE A 131 -1.18 8.36 -3.07
C ILE A 131 -1.42 9.22 -4.33
N SER A 132 -1.72 8.62 -5.50
CA SER A 132 -1.56 9.34 -6.76
C SER A 132 -2.76 9.42 -7.71
N LYS A 133 -2.78 10.52 -8.48
CA LYS A 133 -3.35 10.59 -9.84
C LYS A 133 -2.31 10.25 -10.93
N ASN A 134 -1.01 10.43 -10.67
CA ASN A 134 0.11 10.15 -11.58
C ASN A 134 1.05 9.05 -11.04
N LYS A 135 0.74 7.80 -11.37
CA LYS A 135 1.28 6.59 -10.70
C LYS A 135 2.73 6.29 -11.06
N GLU A 136 3.12 6.57 -12.31
CA GLU A 136 4.49 6.35 -12.82
C GLU A 136 5.46 7.23 -12.07
N GLN A 137 5.17 8.53 -11.96
CA GLN A 137 6.02 9.49 -11.23
C GLN A 137 6.29 9.08 -9.79
N ILE A 138 5.28 8.59 -9.05
CA ILE A 138 5.49 8.16 -7.66
C ILE A 138 6.33 6.89 -7.60
N THR A 139 6.09 5.96 -8.51
CA THR A 139 6.81 4.67 -8.53
C THR A 139 8.29 4.89 -8.84
N ASP A 140 8.59 5.69 -9.87
CA ASP A 140 9.97 6.03 -10.24
C ASP A 140 10.64 6.77 -9.09
N TYR A 141 9.92 7.70 -8.46
CA TYR A 141 10.44 8.48 -7.35
C TYR A 141 10.80 7.63 -6.12
N THR A 142 9.94 6.69 -5.68
CA THR A 142 10.27 5.84 -4.52
C THR A 142 11.39 4.84 -4.83
N ILE A 143 11.52 4.39 -6.08
CA ILE A 143 12.65 3.54 -6.52
C ILE A 143 13.96 4.33 -6.51
N GLU A 144 13.97 5.56 -7.02
CA GLU A 144 15.15 6.42 -7.00
C GLU A 144 15.63 6.71 -5.57
N LEU A 145 14.70 7.01 -4.67
CA LEU A 145 14.98 7.24 -3.26
C LEU A 145 15.50 5.96 -2.58
N ALA A 146 14.90 4.80 -2.84
CA ALA A 146 15.40 3.52 -2.34
C ALA A 146 16.87 3.29 -2.72
N GLY A 147 17.23 3.58 -3.98
CA GLY A 147 18.61 3.53 -4.45
C GLY A 147 19.53 4.52 -3.73
N LEU A 148 19.07 5.75 -3.47
CA LEU A 148 19.82 6.73 -2.67
C LEU A 148 20.08 6.23 -1.25
N LEU A 149 19.06 5.69 -0.59
CA LEU A 149 19.20 5.14 0.77
C LEU A 149 20.21 3.97 0.80
N LEU A 150 20.20 3.09 -0.20
CA LEU A 150 21.16 2.00 -0.30
C LEU A 150 22.60 2.51 -0.53
N ARG A 151 22.79 3.54 -1.38
CA ARG A 151 24.10 4.18 -1.57
C ARG A 151 24.62 4.81 -0.27
N TYR A 152 23.78 5.57 0.42
CA TYR A 152 24.11 6.15 1.71
C TYR A 152 24.54 5.07 2.71
N ARG A 153 23.77 3.97 2.82
CA ARG A 153 24.12 2.84 3.67
C ARG A 153 25.47 2.21 3.31
N GLY A 154 25.77 2.05 2.03
CA GLY A 154 27.04 1.48 1.56
C GLY A 154 28.25 2.35 1.89
N ASN A 155 28.07 3.67 1.96
CA ASN A 155 29.12 4.62 2.29
C ASN A 155 29.29 4.84 3.81
N ALA A 156 28.27 4.52 4.60
CA ALA A 156 28.30 4.70 6.05
C ALA A 156 29.22 3.68 6.75
N LYS A 157 29.88 4.11 7.83
CA LYS A 157 30.73 3.22 8.64
C LYS A 157 29.91 2.25 9.49
N GLY A 158 30.20 0.96 9.36
CA GLY A 158 29.63 -0.09 10.21
C GLY A 158 28.11 -0.19 10.09
N THR A 159 27.40 -0.21 11.23
CA THR A 159 25.93 -0.35 11.27
C THR A 159 25.18 0.97 11.37
N THR A 160 25.88 2.11 11.43
CA THR A 160 25.28 3.43 11.66
C THR A 160 24.27 3.80 10.57
N GLY A 161 24.67 3.72 9.30
CA GLY A 161 23.76 4.07 8.19
C GLY A 161 22.55 3.13 8.10
N LYS A 162 22.74 1.84 8.41
CA LYS A 162 21.65 0.87 8.47
C LYS A 162 20.67 1.20 9.60
N ASN A 163 21.16 1.53 10.79
CA ASN A 163 20.31 1.92 11.91
C ASN A 163 19.54 3.21 11.62
N LEU A 164 20.20 4.22 11.05
CA LEU A 164 19.55 5.48 10.70
C LEU A 164 18.40 5.28 9.71
N ILE A 165 18.58 4.42 8.70
CA ILE A 165 17.52 4.12 7.73
C ILE A 165 16.41 3.24 8.36
N GLU A 166 16.77 2.10 8.95
CA GLU A 166 15.77 1.10 9.35
C GLU A 166 15.07 1.45 10.66
N LYS A 167 15.77 2.08 11.61
CA LYS A 167 15.22 2.39 12.93
C LYS A 167 14.70 3.82 13.02
N ASP A 168 15.44 4.79 12.46
CA ASP A 168 15.10 6.19 12.68
C ASP A 168 14.21 6.71 11.55
N LEU A 169 14.62 6.55 10.29
CA LEU A 169 13.85 6.98 9.12
C LEU A 169 12.56 6.16 8.96
N PHE A 170 12.67 4.84 8.82
CA PHE A 170 11.50 3.96 8.63
C PHE A 170 10.78 3.59 9.92
N GLY A 171 11.37 3.87 11.09
CA GLY A 171 10.68 3.80 12.38
C GLY A 171 9.98 5.10 12.77
N ALA A 172 10.17 6.20 12.02
CA ALA A 172 9.51 7.46 12.31
C ALA A 172 7.99 7.36 12.16
N THR A 173 7.29 7.64 13.26
CA THR A 173 5.81 7.70 13.29
C THR A 173 5.24 9.07 12.91
N SER A 174 6.11 10.07 12.69
CA SER A 174 5.73 11.44 12.36
C SER A 174 6.64 12.03 11.27
N LYS A 175 6.09 12.99 10.52
CA LYS A 175 6.86 13.77 9.52
C LYS A 175 8.10 14.41 10.13
N LYS A 176 7.99 14.95 11.35
CA LYS A 176 9.11 15.56 12.06
C LYS A 176 10.24 14.56 12.34
N GLY A 177 9.91 13.38 12.85
CA GLY A 177 10.91 12.33 13.10
C GLY A 177 11.60 11.89 11.81
N PHE A 178 10.83 11.73 10.73
CA PHE A 178 11.36 11.37 9.42
C PHE A 178 12.32 12.44 8.88
N ILE A 179 11.94 13.71 8.93
CA ILE A 179 12.77 14.83 8.48
C ILE A 179 14.04 14.97 9.33
N ASN A 180 13.97 14.71 10.64
CA ASN A 180 15.14 14.72 11.50
C ASN A 180 16.14 13.62 11.06
N ALA A 181 15.66 12.40 10.81
CA ALA A 181 16.52 11.32 10.31
C ALA A 181 17.14 11.66 8.95
N LEU A 182 16.39 12.28 8.03
CA LEU A 182 16.94 12.80 6.77
C LEU A 182 18.06 13.83 7.00
N THR A 183 17.88 14.72 7.98
CA THR A 183 18.86 15.78 8.28
C THR A 183 20.19 15.19 8.77
N GLU A 184 20.15 14.09 9.54
CA GLU A 184 21.35 13.39 10.00
C GLU A 184 22.14 12.75 8.85
N MET A 185 21.49 12.42 7.72
CA MET A 185 22.14 11.85 6.54
C MET A 185 22.99 12.86 5.75
N ILE A 186 22.76 14.16 5.93
CA ILE A 186 23.36 15.23 5.09
C ILE A 186 24.90 15.21 5.13
N ALA A 187 25.50 14.84 6.26
CA ALA A 187 26.95 14.90 6.44
C ALA A 187 27.75 13.97 5.52
N ASP A 188 27.13 12.89 5.02
CA ASP A 188 27.82 11.83 4.28
C ASP A 188 27.36 11.71 2.80
N LEU A 189 26.66 12.72 2.27
CA LEU A 189 26.07 12.68 0.92
C LEU A 189 26.81 13.55 -0.11
N SER A 190 26.77 13.10 -1.37
CA SER A 190 27.23 13.90 -2.52
C SER A 190 26.26 15.05 -2.83
N ASP A 191 26.73 16.11 -3.50
CA ASP A 191 25.91 17.27 -3.88
C ASP A 191 24.61 16.89 -4.63
N SER A 192 24.67 15.87 -5.49
CA SER A 192 23.48 15.40 -6.23
C SER A 192 22.46 14.65 -5.37
N ASP A 193 22.92 13.91 -4.35
CA ASP A 193 22.04 13.22 -3.42
C ASP A 193 21.48 14.18 -2.35
N LEU A 194 22.20 15.26 -2.02
CA LEU A 194 21.73 16.33 -1.14
C LEU A 194 20.49 17.04 -1.70
N GLU A 195 20.51 17.42 -2.98
CA GLU A 195 19.34 18.06 -3.61
C GLU A 195 18.12 17.12 -3.65
N ARG A 196 18.34 15.81 -3.87
CA ARG A 196 17.26 14.81 -3.83
C ARG A 196 16.67 14.67 -2.42
N LEU A 197 17.52 14.64 -1.40
CA LEU A 197 17.10 14.52 0.00
C LEU A 197 16.37 15.80 0.47
N LYS A 198 16.81 16.97 0.03
CA LYS A 198 16.10 18.24 0.23
C LYS A 198 14.71 18.23 -0.40
N LYS A 199 14.60 17.81 -1.67
CA LYS A 199 13.32 17.66 -2.35
C LYS A 199 12.38 16.70 -1.59
N LEU A 200 12.89 15.55 -1.16
CA LEU A 200 12.13 14.61 -0.33
C LEU A 200 11.62 15.26 0.96
N LYS A 201 12.48 16.02 1.67
CA LYS A 201 12.09 16.72 2.90
C LYS A 201 10.98 17.74 2.64
N ASP A 202 11.04 18.48 1.53
CA ASP A 202 10.01 19.47 1.18
C ASP A 202 8.69 18.81 0.81
N GLU A 203 8.72 17.72 0.03
CA GLU A 203 7.53 16.95 -0.31
C GLU A 203 6.87 16.33 0.91
N VAL A 204 7.65 15.67 1.78
CA VAL A 204 7.15 15.09 3.04
C VAL A 204 6.50 16.16 3.91
N HIS A 205 7.09 17.37 3.99
CA HIS A 205 6.52 18.46 4.76
C HIS A 205 5.10 18.82 4.29
N LEU A 206 4.89 18.84 2.96
CA LEU A 206 3.63 19.22 2.32
C LEU A 206 2.55 18.12 2.33
N MET A 207 2.93 16.85 2.50
CA MET A 207 1.96 15.74 2.59
C MET A 207 1.04 15.86 3.81
N THR A 208 -0.21 15.42 3.67
CA THR A 208 -1.06 15.12 4.83
C THR A 208 -0.45 13.97 5.65
N ASN A 209 -0.89 13.83 6.91
CA ASN A 209 -0.42 12.72 7.75
C ASN A 209 -0.79 11.34 7.18
N GLU A 210 -1.88 11.25 6.42
CA GLU A 210 -2.30 10.00 5.78
C GLU A 210 -1.42 9.69 4.56
N GLU A 211 -1.24 10.64 3.65
CA GLU A 211 -0.36 10.50 2.50
C GLU A 211 1.08 10.16 2.92
N PHE A 212 1.58 10.83 3.96
CA PHE A 212 2.91 10.55 4.51
C PHE A 212 3.03 9.09 4.97
N ARG A 213 2.02 8.54 5.66
CA ARG A 213 2.04 7.13 6.07
C ARG A 213 2.08 6.19 4.87
N TYR A 214 1.28 6.46 3.84
CA TYR A 214 1.27 5.63 2.63
C TYR A 214 2.60 5.71 1.88
N PHE A 215 3.12 6.92 1.71
CA PHE A 215 4.39 7.17 1.04
C PHE A 215 5.57 6.51 1.79
N SER A 216 5.66 6.70 3.11
CA SER A 216 6.72 6.12 3.93
C SER A 216 6.71 4.58 3.88
N THR A 217 5.52 3.97 3.97
CA THR A 217 5.38 2.51 3.82
C THR A 217 5.78 2.04 2.42
N LEU A 218 5.40 2.77 1.36
CA LEU A 218 5.77 2.43 -0.02
C LEU A 218 7.30 2.50 -0.22
N LEU A 219 7.93 3.60 0.21
CA LEU A 219 9.37 3.80 0.15
C LEU A 219 10.12 2.69 0.91
N LYS A 220 9.63 2.32 2.10
CA LYS A 220 10.19 1.20 2.87
C LYS A 220 10.15 -0.11 2.10
N PHE A 221 9.03 -0.41 1.44
CA PHE A 221 8.93 -1.64 0.66
C PHE A 221 9.85 -1.64 -0.57
N ASP A 222 9.94 -0.52 -1.28
CA ASP A 222 10.84 -0.39 -2.43
C ASP A 222 12.32 -0.48 -2.00
N TYR A 223 12.68 0.08 -0.84
CA TYR A 223 13.99 -0.11 -0.23
C TYR A 223 14.30 -1.58 0.09
N VAL A 224 13.41 -2.29 0.78
CA VAL A 224 13.60 -3.72 1.10
C VAL A 224 13.69 -4.57 -0.17
N PHE A 225 12.88 -4.26 -1.18
CA PHE A 225 12.91 -4.96 -2.46
C PHE A 225 14.20 -4.71 -3.25
N ALA A 226 14.69 -3.47 -3.26
CA ALA A 226 15.96 -3.10 -3.88
C ALA A 226 17.16 -3.73 -3.15
N GLU A 227 17.13 -3.79 -1.81
CA GLU A 227 18.16 -4.45 -1.00
C GLU A 227 18.29 -5.92 -1.39
N LYS A 228 17.17 -6.63 -1.55
CA LYS A 228 17.19 -8.06 -1.93
C LYS A 228 17.75 -8.31 -3.33
N LYS A 229 17.61 -7.35 -4.24
CA LYS A 229 18.10 -7.46 -5.63
C LYS A 229 19.57 -7.09 -5.79
N SER A 230 20.16 -6.42 -4.81
CA SER A 230 21.57 -5.99 -4.79
C SER A 230 22.46 -7.13 -4.30
#